data_AF-A0A9P4PFB7-F1
#
_entry.id   AF-A0A9P4PFB7-F1
#
_cell.length_a   1.000
_cell.length_b   1.000
_cell.length_c   1.000
_cell.angle_alpha   90.00
_cell.angle_beta   90.00
_cell.angle_gamma   90.00
#
_symmetry.space_group_name_H-M   'P 1'
#
loop_
_entity.id
_entity.type
_entity.pdbx_description
1 polymer ?
#
loop_
_entity_poly.entity_id
_entity_poly.type
_entity_poly.pdbx_seq_one_letter_code
_entity_poly.pdbx_strand_id
1 'polypeptide(L)'
;MSSTPPKNDGVEPAPQSPDDSEPHMDREAQETQAQGLGYEFEVKEQDRWLPIANVARIMKMALPENAKIAKEAKECMQECVSEFISFITSEASEKCQQEKRKTVNGEDILFAMTSLGFENYSEALKIYLSRYREVSY
;
A
#
# COMPACT_ATOMS: atom_id res chain seq x y z
N MET A 1 -55.51 -78.51 19.51
CA MET A 1 -54.32 -77.77 19.99
C MET A 1 -53.33 -77.79 18.85
N SER A 2 -53.11 -76.66 18.18
CA SER A 2 -51.96 -75.76 18.41
C SER A 2 -50.78 -76.15 17.51
N SER A 3 -50.12 -75.28 16.75
CA SER A 3 -50.41 -73.85 16.45
C SER A 3 -49.89 -73.49 15.06
N THR A 4 -50.36 -72.34 14.54
CA THR A 4 -50.42 -71.95 13.11
C THR A 4 -49.18 -71.09 12.68
N PRO A 5 -49.13 -70.37 11.52
CA PRO A 5 -48.17 -70.69 10.43
C PRO A 5 -47.27 -69.47 10.06
N PRO A 6 -46.61 -69.39 8.87
CA PRO A 6 -45.60 -68.35 8.57
C PRO A 6 -46.11 -67.13 7.74
N LYS A 7 -45.24 -66.09 7.70
CA LYS A 7 -45.06 -64.97 6.73
C LYS A 7 -46.24 -64.44 5.90
N ASN A 8 -46.38 -63.11 5.89
CA ASN A 8 -46.52 -62.32 4.64
C ASN A 8 -46.04 -60.86 4.81
N ASP A 9 -45.72 -60.17 3.71
CA ASP A 9 -45.10 -58.83 3.65
C ASP A 9 -46.08 -57.63 3.55
N GLY A 10 -45.63 -56.40 3.90
CA GLY A 10 -46.28 -55.13 3.53
C GLY A 10 -46.00 -53.88 4.41
N VAL A 11 -45.17 -52.93 3.90
CA VAL A 11 -45.40 -51.45 3.76
C VAL A 11 -46.31 -50.73 4.80
N GLU A 12 -46.01 -49.60 5.47
CA GLU A 12 -44.92 -48.58 5.61
C GLU A 12 -45.35 -47.55 6.72
N PRO A 13 -44.72 -46.36 7.00
CA PRO A 13 -43.32 -45.89 6.99
C PRO A 13 -42.89 -45.11 8.29
N ALA A 14 -41.65 -44.54 8.28
CA ALA A 14 -41.15 -43.40 9.10
C ALA A 14 -40.81 -43.63 10.61
N PRO A 15 -39.95 -42.78 11.25
CA PRO A 15 -39.27 -41.57 10.75
C PRO A 15 -37.73 -41.66 10.70
N GLN A 16 -37.11 -40.68 10.01
CA GLN A 16 -35.67 -40.50 9.92
C GLN A 16 -35.06 -39.89 11.19
N SER A 17 -33.78 -40.14 11.44
CA SER A 17 -32.90 -39.34 12.29
C SER A 17 -31.56 -39.22 11.58
N PRO A 18 -31.02 -38.00 11.35
CA PRO A 18 -29.68 -37.83 10.80
C PRO A 18 -28.64 -38.00 11.92
N ASP A 19 -27.55 -38.71 11.61
CA ASP A 19 -26.35 -38.79 12.45
C ASP A 19 -25.21 -38.09 11.71
N ASP A 20 -24.66 -37.03 12.29
CA ASP A 20 -23.72 -36.11 11.64
C ASP A 20 -22.34 -36.77 11.48
N SER A 21 -22.10 -37.33 10.30
CA SER A 21 -20.77 -37.81 9.88
C SER A 21 -19.95 -36.64 9.33
N GLU A 22 -18.85 -36.28 10.00
CA GLU A 22 -18.05 -35.09 9.68
C GLU A 22 -17.55 -35.04 8.23
N PRO A 23 -17.66 -33.89 7.53
CA PRO A 23 -16.96 -33.66 6.28
C PRO A 23 -15.48 -33.31 6.56
N HIS A 24 -14.60 -34.13 5.98
CA HIS A 24 -13.16 -33.87 5.85
C HIS A 24 -12.89 -32.43 5.37
N MET A 25 -12.31 -31.57 6.21
CA MET A 25 -11.78 -30.28 5.74
C MET A 25 -10.42 -30.52 5.07
N ASP A 26 -10.45 -30.69 3.75
CA ASP A 26 -9.24 -30.60 2.94
C ASP A 26 -8.62 -29.21 3.10
N ARG A 27 -7.34 -29.22 3.43
CA ARG A 27 -6.56 -28.04 3.84
C ARG A 27 -6.18 -27.22 2.61
N GLU A 28 -7.09 -26.33 2.19
CA GLU A 28 -6.80 -25.34 1.15
C GLU A 28 -5.56 -24.51 1.52
N ALA A 29 -4.70 -24.29 0.54
CA ALA A 29 -3.49 -23.50 0.72
C ALA A 29 -3.88 -22.04 0.96
N GLN A 30 -3.52 -21.52 2.13
CA GLN A 30 -3.79 -20.14 2.51
C GLN A 30 -2.81 -19.19 1.80
N GLU A 31 -2.98 -19.04 0.48
CA GLU A 31 -2.42 -17.92 -0.26
C GLU A 31 -2.95 -16.64 0.37
N THR A 32 -2.08 -15.93 1.09
CA THR A 32 -2.38 -14.60 1.58
C THR A 32 -2.27 -13.64 0.39
N GLN A 33 -3.26 -13.70 -0.50
CA GLN A 33 -3.44 -12.68 -1.52
C GLN A 33 -3.64 -11.35 -0.81
N ALA A 34 -2.64 -10.48 -0.95
CA ALA A 34 -2.80 -9.08 -0.61
C ALA A 34 -3.89 -8.53 -1.54
N GLN A 35 -5.12 -8.46 -1.03
CA GLN A 35 -6.25 -7.84 -1.72
C GLN A 35 -5.99 -6.33 -1.81
N GLY A 36 -5.14 -5.94 -2.78
CA GLY A 36 -5.12 -4.59 -3.30
C GLY A 36 -6.53 -4.27 -3.79
N LEU A 37 -7.14 -3.26 -3.19
CA LEU A 37 -8.47 -2.82 -3.57
C LEU A 37 -8.43 -2.44 -5.05
N GLY A 38 -9.17 -3.20 -5.87
CA GLY A 38 -9.19 -3.12 -7.33
C GLY A 38 -9.87 -1.87 -7.90
N TYR A 39 -9.52 -0.71 -7.36
CA TYR A 39 -9.56 0.54 -8.08
C TYR A 39 -8.15 0.77 -8.65
N GLU A 40 -7.90 0.21 -9.84
CA GLU A 40 -6.98 0.87 -10.77
C GLU A 40 -7.63 2.21 -11.15
N PHE A 41 -7.45 3.20 -10.27
CA PHE A 41 -7.71 4.57 -10.60
C PHE A 41 -6.74 4.90 -11.74
N GLU A 42 -7.27 5.22 -12.92
CA GLU A 42 -6.46 5.65 -14.06
C GLU A 42 -5.86 7.03 -13.72
N VAL A 43 -4.75 7.00 -12.96
CA VAL A 43 -3.97 8.18 -12.62
C VAL A 43 -3.43 8.73 -13.92
N LYS A 44 -4.01 9.82 -14.40
CA LYS A 44 -3.55 10.47 -15.63
C LYS A 44 -2.09 10.84 -15.42
N GLU A 45 -1.28 10.68 -16.45
CA GLU A 45 0.15 10.92 -16.35
C GLU A 45 0.50 12.32 -15.80
N GLN A 46 -0.31 13.33 -16.15
CA GLN A 46 -0.19 14.69 -15.64
C GLN A 46 -0.48 14.83 -14.13
N ASP A 47 -1.35 13.99 -13.55
CA ASP A 47 -1.68 14.00 -12.12
C ASP A 47 -0.49 13.49 -11.27
N ARG A 48 0.48 12.80 -11.90
CA ARG A 48 1.74 12.34 -11.26
C ARG A 48 2.80 13.44 -11.16
N TRP A 49 2.61 14.56 -11.84
CA TRP A 49 3.63 15.60 -11.99
C TRP A 49 3.31 16.85 -11.18
N LEU A 50 4.33 17.40 -10.52
CA LEU A 50 4.21 18.72 -9.89
C LEU A 50 4.01 19.80 -10.97
N PRO A 51 3.27 20.90 -10.70
CA PRO A 51 3.06 21.96 -11.68
C PRO A 51 4.37 22.54 -12.22
N ILE A 52 4.57 22.49 -13.53
CA ILE A 52 5.82 22.90 -14.21
C ILE A 52 6.28 24.32 -13.85
N ALA A 53 5.34 25.22 -13.56
CA ALA A 53 5.62 26.59 -13.11
C ALA A 53 6.26 26.64 -11.71
N ASN A 54 5.92 25.71 -10.82
CA ASN A 54 6.53 25.61 -9.48
C ASN A 54 7.93 25.02 -9.57
N VAL A 55 8.12 23.95 -10.36
CA VAL A 55 9.44 23.37 -10.65
C VAL A 55 10.37 24.43 -11.24
N ALA A 56 9.94 25.12 -12.31
CA ALA A 56 10.72 26.16 -12.96
C ALA A 56 11.06 27.35 -12.03
N ARG A 57 10.18 27.72 -11.09
CA ARG A 57 10.45 28.76 -10.08
C ARG A 57 11.59 28.33 -9.15
N ILE A 58 11.55 27.10 -8.63
CA ILE A 58 12.58 26.58 -7.71
C ILE A 58 13.91 26.42 -8.44
N MET A 59 13.93 25.84 -9.64
CA MET A 59 15.15 25.76 -10.47
C MET A 59 15.78 27.13 -10.69
N LYS A 60 14.96 28.17 -10.89
CA LYS A 60 15.42 29.53 -11.13
C LYS A 60 16.05 30.19 -9.89
N MET A 61 15.67 29.79 -8.68
CA MET A 61 16.28 30.29 -7.42
C MET A 61 17.73 29.81 -7.24
N ALA A 62 18.13 28.71 -7.88
CA ALA A 62 19.50 28.19 -7.88
C ALA A 62 20.39 28.80 -8.98
N LEU A 63 19.90 29.78 -9.74
CA LEU A 63 20.56 30.34 -10.92
C LEU A 63 20.64 31.87 -10.88
N PRO A 64 21.61 32.49 -11.59
CA PRO A 64 21.67 33.94 -11.76
C PRO A 64 20.37 34.54 -12.32
N GLU A 65 20.07 35.78 -11.95
CA GLU A 65 18.81 36.48 -12.28
C GLU A 65 18.51 36.52 -13.79
N ASN A 66 19.53 36.67 -14.63
CA ASN A 66 19.40 36.73 -16.10
C ASN A 66 19.44 35.34 -16.80
N ALA A 67 19.73 34.26 -16.09
CA ALA A 67 19.85 32.91 -16.68
C ALA A 67 18.51 32.42 -17.28
N LYS A 68 18.57 31.70 -18.40
CA LYS A 68 17.39 31.07 -19.04
C LYS A 68 17.44 29.56 -18.84
N ILE A 69 16.28 28.96 -18.59
CA ILE A 69 16.10 27.51 -18.48
C ILE A 69 15.33 27.05 -19.72
N ALA A 70 15.87 26.08 -20.46
CA ALA A 70 15.23 25.43 -21.61
C ALA A 70 13.89 24.78 -21.22
N LYS A 71 13.04 24.43 -22.20
CA LYS A 71 11.75 23.78 -21.93
C LYS A 71 11.99 22.36 -21.42
N GLU A 72 12.82 21.64 -22.17
CA GLU A 72 13.23 20.26 -21.99
C GLU A 72 13.90 20.05 -20.63
N ALA A 73 14.69 21.02 -20.16
CA ALA A 73 15.33 20.97 -18.84
C ALA A 73 14.31 21.09 -17.68
N LYS A 74 13.18 21.79 -17.88
CA LYS A 74 12.11 21.87 -16.87
C LYS A 74 11.28 20.59 -16.85
N GLU A 75 11.02 20.01 -18.02
CA GLU A 75 10.29 18.74 -18.18
C GLU A 75 11.09 17.58 -17.58
N CYS A 76 12.38 17.46 -17.91
CA CYS A 76 13.29 16.50 -17.27
C CYS A 76 13.33 16.67 -15.74
N MET A 77 13.40 17.91 -15.21
CA MET A 77 13.36 18.13 -13.76
C MET A 77 11.99 17.82 -13.13
N GLN A 78 10.89 17.97 -13.88
CA GLN A 78 9.53 17.60 -13.46
C GLN A 78 9.39 16.08 -13.37
N GLU A 79 9.99 15.32 -14.29
CA GLU A 79 10.08 13.86 -14.22
C GLU A 79 10.97 13.42 -13.05
N CYS A 80 12.18 13.98 -12.93
CA CYS A 80 13.11 13.65 -11.85
C CYS A 80 12.55 13.91 -10.45
N VAL A 81 11.77 14.97 -10.23
CA VAL A 81 11.18 15.24 -8.90
C VAL A 81 10.05 14.26 -8.56
N SER A 82 9.26 13.82 -9.54
CA SER A 82 8.26 12.75 -9.32
C SER A 82 8.94 11.41 -9.01
N GLU A 83 10.03 11.07 -9.72
CA GLU A 83 10.81 9.87 -9.42
C GLU A 83 11.49 9.95 -8.05
N PHE A 84 12.03 11.11 -7.67
CA PHE A 84 12.62 11.33 -6.35
C PHE A 84 11.60 11.14 -5.22
N ILE A 85 10.36 11.61 -5.39
CA ILE A 85 9.27 11.35 -4.43
C ILE A 85 9.02 9.85 -4.30
N SER A 86 8.90 9.12 -5.42
CA SER A 86 8.70 7.67 -5.42
C SER A 86 9.86 6.93 -4.73
N PHE A 87 11.11 7.31 -5.02
CA PHE A 87 12.33 6.71 -4.49
C PHE A 87 12.50 6.88 -2.98
N ILE A 88 12.29 8.09 -2.44
CA ILE A 88 12.32 8.27 -0.97
C ILE A 88 11.13 7.56 -0.31
N THR A 89 9.95 7.56 -0.95
CA THR A 89 8.74 6.97 -0.40
C THR A 89 8.80 5.44 -0.38
N SER A 90 9.46 4.79 -1.34
CA SER A 90 9.63 3.34 -1.35
C SER A 90 10.50 2.85 -0.18
N GLU A 91 11.65 3.48 0.05
CA GLU A 91 12.54 3.19 1.19
C GLU A 91 11.84 3.42 2.55
N ALA A 92 11.13 4.56 2.69
CA ALA A 92 10.36 4.86 3.90
C ALA A 92 9.20 3.87 4.12
N SER A 93 8.55 3.44 3.04
CA SER A 93 7.50 2.42 3.06
C SER A 93 8.06 1.05 3.45
N GLU A 94 9.24 0.67 2.96
CA GLU A 94 9.87 -0.60 3.32
C GLU A 94 10.17 -0.65 4.82
N LYS A 95 10.82 0.39 5.38
CA LYS A 95 11.02 0.51 6.83
C LYS A 95 9.71 0.42 7.63
N CYS A 96 8.68 1.15 7.20
CA CYS A 96 7.37 1.11 7.84
C CYS A 96 6.78 -0.32 7.87
N GLN A 97 6.92 -1.06 6.77
CA GLN A 97 6.45 -2.44 6.65
C GLN A 97 7.30 -3.43 7.48
N GLN A 98 8.63 -3.27 7.49
CA GLN A 98 9.54 -4.06 8.35
C GLN A 98 9.18 -3.89 9.84
N GLU A 99 8.77 -2.70 10.26
CA GLU A 99 8.27 -2.40 11.61
C GLU A 99 6.79 -2.80 11.83
N LYS A 100 6.16 -3.50 10.87
CA LYS A 100 4.75 -3.95 10.91
C LYS A 100 3.73 -2.82 11.03
N ARG A 101 4.10 -1.59 10.63
CA ARG A 101 3.21 -0.43 10.58
C ARG A 101 2.56 -0.29 9.21
N LYS A 102 1.33 0.23 9.17
CA LYS A 102 0.57 0.49 7.94
C LYS A 102 0.57 1.97 7.51
N THR A 103 1.27 2.83 8.24
CA THR A 103 1.26 4.28 8.04
C THR A 103 2.68 4.81 8.15
N VAL A 104 3.19 5.29 7.02
CA VAL A 104 4.46 6.00 6.93
C VAL A 104 4.33 7.33 7.67
N ASN A 105 5.32 7.67 8.48
CA ASN A 105 5.35 8.91 9.26
C ASN A 105 6.62 9.74 8.96
N GLY A 106 6.76 10.91 9.58
CA GLY A 106 7.89 11.80 9.35
C GLY A 106 9.26 11.19 9.70
N GLU A 107 9.35 10.31 10.70
CA GLU A 107 10.59 9.65 11.10
C GLU A 107 11.04 8.61 10.04
N ASP A 108 10.09 8.00 9.30
CA ASP A 108 10.41 7.09 8.20
C ASP A 108 11.06 7.81 7.02
N ILE A 109 10.55 9.01 6.69
CA ILE A 109 11.13 9.88 5.66
C ILE A 109 12.54 10.35 6.07
N LEU A 110 12.72 10.70 7.35
CA LEU A 110 14.03 11.09 7.89
C LEU A 110 15.04 9.94 7.87
N PHE A 111 14.60 8.71 8.16
CA PHE A 111 15.41 7.52 7.97
C PHE A 111 15.79 7.34 6.50
N ALA A 112 14.83 7.31 5.59
CA ALA A 112 15.07 7.09 4.16
C ALA A 112 16.05 8.11 3.57
N MET A 113 15.86 9.40 3.87
CA MET A 113 16.80 10.46 3.49
C MET A 113 18.22 10.21 4.02
N THR A 114 18.36 9.64 5.22
CA THR A 114 19.68 9.33 5.80
C THR A 114 20.29 8.08 5.12
N SER A 115 19.53 6.99 5.01
CA SER A 115 19.98 5.72 4.43
C SER A 115 20.38 5.82 2.95
N LEU A 116 19.77 6.74 2.20
CA LEU A 116 20.02 6.96 0.78
C LEU A 116 21.10 8.04 0.50
N GLY A 117 21.80 8.54 1.53
CA GLY A 117 22.92 9.49 1.37
C GLY A 117 22.52 10.96 1.19
N PHE A 118 21.37 11.38 1.73
CA PHE A 118 20.88 12.76 1.76
C PHE A 118 20.90 13.34 3.19
N GLU A 119 21.94 13.04 3.98
CA GLU A 119 22.04 13.38 5.41
C GLU A 119 21.89 14.90 5.66
N ASN A 120 22.50 15.73 4.82
CA ASN A 120 22.37 17.19 4.87
C ASN A 120 20.90 17.67 4.76
N TYR A 121 20.07 16.94 4.01
CA TYR A 121 18.63 17.22 3.89
C TYR A 121 17.86 16.64 5.08
N SER A 122 18.23 15.45 5.57
CA SER A 122 17.67 14.85 6.79
C SER A 122 17.80 15.78 8.01
N GLU A 123 18.94 16.45 8.19
CA GLU A 123 19.15 17.43 9.27
C GLU A 123 18.21 18.64 9.16
N ALA A 124 18.08 19.22 7.96
CA ALA A 124 17.15 20.34 7.73
C ALA A 124 15.68 19.92 7.94
N LEU A 125 15.31 18.72 7.50
CA LEU A 125 13.97 18.17 7.64
C LEU A 125 13.60 17.83 9.09
N LYS A 126 14.56 17.43 9.95
CA LYS A 126 14.33 17.24 11.40
C LYS A 126 13.86 18.54 12.06
N ILE A 127 14.52 19.66 11.74
CA ILE A 127 14.14 20.98 12.24
C ILE A 127 12.73 21.34 11.76
N TYR A 128 12.45 21.13 10.47
CA TYR A 128 11.12 21.39 9.90
C TYR A 128 10.02 20.55 10.56
N LEU A 129 10.26 19.26 10.81
CA LEU A 129 9.31 18.36 11.46
C LEU A 129 9.02 18.78 12.92
N SER A 130 10.03 19.25 13.66
CA SER A 130 9.82 19.83 15.00
C SER A 130 8.89 21.04 14.94
N ARG A 131 9.18 22.01 14.05
CA ARG A 131 8.37 23.22 13.88
C ARG A 131 6.95 22.92 13.41
N TYR A 132 6.77 21.95 12.51
CA TYR A 132 5.45 21.52 12.07
C TYR A 132 4.62 20.95 13.22
N ARG A 133 5.23 20.14 14.11
CA ARG A 133 4.58 19.65 15.33
C ARG A 133 4.24 20.80 16.28
N GLU A 134 5.15 21.76 16.52
CA GLU A 134 4.93 22.93 17.39
C GLU A 134 3.75 23.83 16.94
N VAL A 135 3.44 23.88 15.64
CA VAL A 135 2.34 24.71 15.10
C VAL A 135 1.01 23.95 15.01
N SER A 136 1.05 22.62 15.12
CA SER A 136 -0.13 21.74 14.93
C SER A 136 -0.82 21.36 16.25
N TYR A 137 -0.38 21.91 17.39
CA TYR A 137 -0.88 21.67 18.74
C TYR A 137 -0.96 22.97 19.55
#